data_AF-A0A5E4MNT5-F1
#
_entry.id   AF-A0A5E4MNT5-F1
#
_cell.length_a   1.000
_cell.length_b   1.000
_cell.length_c   1.000
_cell.angle_alpha   90.00
_cell.angle_beta   90.00
_cell.angle_gamma   90.00
#
_symmetry.space_group_name_H-M   'P 1'
#
loop_
_entity.id
_entity.type
_entity.pdbx_description
1 polymer ?
#
loop_
_entity_poly.entity_id
_entity_poly.type
_entity_poly.pdbx_seq_one_letter_code
_entity_poly.pdbx_strand_id
1 'polypeptide(L)' 'MPKIKSTLGSKISNWIALYNENKEVFSSDGKVTYCLVCNKSVSTENQFLLDRHSKTIQHINALQRNKEKNSF' A
#
# COMPACT_ATOMS: atom_id res chain seq x y z
N MET A 1 -32.25 -4.46 0.00
CA MET A 1 -30.77 -4.52 0.00
C MET A 1 -30.25 -3.56 1.05
N PRO A 2 -29.52 -4.00 2.10
CA PRO A 2 -28.90 -3.06 3.03
C PRO A 2 -27.80 -2.28 2.28
N LYS A 3 -27.83 -0.94 2.36
CA LYS A 3 -26.74 -0.08 1.91
C LYS A 3 -25.54 -0.34 2.82
N ILE A 4 -24.62 -1.20 2.38
CA ILE A 4 -23.33 -1.43 3.04
C ILE A 4 -22.64 -0.06 3.09
N LYS A 5 -22.59 0.55 4.27
CA LYS A 5 -21.83 1.79 4.45
C LYS A 5 -20.36 1.43 4.23
N SER A 6 -19.71 2.09 3.27
CA SER A 6 -18.30 1.85 2.98
C SER A 6 -17.49 2.09 4.25
N THR A 7 -16.90 1.02 4.79
CA THR A 7 -16.07 1.10 5.99
C THR A 7 -14.68 1.66 5.62
N LEU A 8 -13.96 2.20 6.59
CA LEU A 8 -12.58 2.65 6.38
C LEU A 8 -11.71 1.51 5.82
N GLY A 9 -11.89 0.28 6.30
CA GLY A 9 -11.19 -0.90 5.77
C GLY A 9 -11.46 -1.14 4.30
N SER A 10 -12.72 -1.01 3.85
CA SER A 10 -13.08 -1.13 2.43
C SER A 10 -12.41 -0.05 1.57
N LYS A 11 -12.29 1.18 2.09
CA LYS A 11 -11.59 2.28 1.40
C LYS A 11 -10.10 2.00 1.29
N ILE A 12 -9.46 1.61 2.40
CA ILE A 12 -8.04 1.29 2.42
C ILE A 12 -7.73 0.14 1.46
N SER A 13 -8.54 -0.92 1.48
CA SER A 13 -8.41 -2.05 0.55
C SER A 13 -8.47 -1.58 -0.91
N ASN A 14 -9.39 -0.68 -1.24
CA ASN A 14 -9.50 -0.13 -2.59
C ASN A 14 -8.29 0.75 -2.96
N TRP A 15 -7.74 1.50 -2.01
CA TRP A 15 -6.55 2.32 -2.23
C TRP A 15 -5.30 1.47 -2.47
N ILE A 16 -5.06 0.46 -1.64
CA ILE A 16 -3.88 -0.41 -1.79
C ILE A 16 -3.96 -1.32 -3.01
N ALA A 17 -5.17 -1.69 -3.46
CA ALA A 17 -5.37 -2.50 -4.65
C ALA A 17 -4.74 -1.87 -5.91
N LEU A 18 -4.80 -0.54 -6.02
CA LEU A 18 -4.18 0.22 -7.12
C LEU A 18 -2.66 0.06 -7.17
N TYR A 19 -2.02 -0.21 -6.03
CA TYR A 19 -0.57 -0.37 -5.92
C TYR A 19 -0.13 -1.84 -5.90
N ASN A 20 -1.07 -2.76 -5.64
CA ASN A 20 -0.81 -4.19 -5.52
C ASN A 20 -1.10 -4.98 -6.81
N GLU A 21 -1.36 -4.32 -7.94
CA GLU A 21 -1.80 -4.96 -9.19
C GLU A 21 -0.87 -6.10 -9.65
N ASN A 22 0.45 -5.91 -9.54
CA ASN A 22 1.45 -6.85 -10.05
C ASN A 22 2.24 -7.55 -8.94
N LYS A 23 2.30 -6.96 -7.74
CA LYS A 23 3.04 -7.47 -6.59
C LYS A 23 2.44 -6.88 -5.32
N GLU A 24 2.41 -7.66 -4.24
CA GLU A 24 2.02 -7.12 -2.93
C GLU A 24 3.06 -6.11 -2.43
N VAL A 25 2.72 -4.82 -2.54
CA VAL A 25 3.54 -3.69 -2.07
C VAL A 25 3.03 -3.22 -0.70
N PHE A 26 1.71 -3.23 -0.52
CA PHE A 26 1.03 -2.78 0.69
C PHE A 26 0.13 -3.88 1.24
N SER A 27 0.11 -4.01 2.56
CA SER A 27 -0.85 -4.85 3.27
C SER A 27 -1.66 -3.99 4.24
N SER A 28 -2.86 -4.41 4.63
CA SER A 28 -3.66 -3.68 5.61
C SER A 28 -4.48 -4.60 6.49
N ASP A 29 -4.57 -4.25 7.77
CA ASP A 29 -5.47 -4.86 8.76
C ASP A 29 -6.84 -4.14 8.82
N GLY A 30 -7.16 -3.31 7.82
CA GLY A 30 -8.39 -2.51 7.78
C GLY A 30 -8.40 -1.27 8.68
N LYS A 31 -7.33 -1.07 9.47
CA LYS A 31 -7.08 0.16 10.26
C LYS A 31 -5.81 0.87 9.81
N VAL A 32 -4.72 0.13 9.65
CA VAL A 32 -3.39 0.65 9.27
C VAL A 32 -2.93 -0.03 7.99
N THR A 33 -2.17 0.68 7.16
CA THR A 33 -1.49 0.11 6.00
C THR A 33 -0.03 -0.11 6.33
N TYR A 34 0.52 -1.24 5.89
CA TYR A 34 1.91 -1.60 6.02
C TYR A 34 2.54 -1.66 4.65
N CYS A 35 3.67 -0.98 4.45
CA CYS A 35 4.46 -1.12 3.24
C CYS A 35 5.43 -2.30 3.42
N LEU A 36 5.23 -3.36 2.64
CA LEU A 36 6.08 -4.55 2.64
C LEU A 36 7.46 -4.26 2.02
N VAL A 37 7.53 -3.32 1.09
CA VAL A 37 8.78 -2.89 0.45
C VAL A 37 9.67 -2.11 1.42
N CYS A 38 9.08 -1.24 2.23
CA CYS A 38 9.80 -0.40 3.19
C CYS A 38 9.83 -0.99 4.62
N ASN A 39 9.13 -2.11 4.84
CA ASN A 39 8.93 -2.75 6.14
C ASN A 39 8.51 -1.76 7.25
N LYS A 40 7.51 -0.91 6.95
CA LYS A 40 7.00 0.09 7.89
C LYS A 40 5.51 0.39 7.72
N SER A 41 4.88 0.83 8.80
CA SER A 41 3.51 1.33 8.78
C SER A 41 3.41 2.68 8.06
N VAL A 42 2.34 2.83 7.28
CA VAL A 42 1.96 4.04 6.57
C VAL A 42 0.57 4.45 7.07
N SER A 43 0.44 5.72 7.48
CA SER A 43 -0.83 6.26 7.94
C SER A 43 -1.88 6.22 6.83
N THR A 44 -3.09 5.83 7.21
CA THR A 44 -4.26 5.61 6.33
C THR A 44 -5.34 6.67 6.51
N GLU A 45 -5.03 7.76 7.21
CA GLU A 45 -5.95 8.88 7.43
C GLU A 45 -6.48 9.43 6.11
N ASN A 46 -5.63 9.45 5.06
CA ASN A 46 -6.01 9.82 3.70
C ASN A 46 -5.20 9.04 2.66
N GLN A 47 -5.82 8.73 1.51
CA GLN A 47 -5.17 8.09 0.36
C GLN A 47 -3.90 8.83 -0.08
N PHE A 48 -3.85 10.16 0.09
CA PHE A 48 -2.69 10.98 -0.22
C PHE A 48 -1.41 10.56 0.52
N LEU A 49 -1.52 10.04 1.75
CA LEU A 49 -0.35 9.59 2.51
C LEU A 49 0.26 8.32 1.91
N LEU A 50 -0.60 7.43 1.41
CA LEU A 50 -0.24 6.24 0.64
C LEU A 50 0.44 6.62 -0.69
N ASP A 51 -0.13 7.59 -1.41
CA ASP A 51 0.41 8.11 -2.66
C ASP A 51 1.76 8.82 -2.47
N ARG A 52 1.87 9.68 -1.47
CA ARG A 52 3.14 10.34 -1.11
C ARG A 52 4.20 9.30 -0.75
N HIS A 53 3.83 8.28 0.02
CA HIS A 53 4.75 7.21 0.38
C HIS A 53 5.27 6.46 -0.85
N SER A 54 4.38 6.07 -1.77
CA SER A 54 4.78 5.32 -2.97
C SER A 54 5.67 6.13 -3.92
N LYS A 55 5.52 7.46 -3.94
CA LYS A 55 6.35 8.39 -4.72
C LYS A 55 7.67 8.79 -4.05
N THR A 56 7.90 8.37 -2.80
CA THR A 56 9.12 8.76 -2.09
C THR A 56 10.34 8.07 -2.69
N ILE A 57 11.46 8.78 -2.86
CA ILE A 57 12.72 8.22 -3.38
C ILE A 57 13.14 6.94 -2.62
N GLN A 58 12.96 6.93 -1.31
CA GLN A 58 13.24 5.75 -0.47
C GLN A 58 12.43 4.52 -0.91
N HIS A 59 11.14 4.71 -1.20
CA HIS A 59 10.26 3.64 -1.65
C HIS A 59 10.64 3.16 -3.04
N ILE A 60 10.90 4.09 -3.97
CA ILE A 60 11.33 3.78 -5.35
C ILE A 60 12.64 2.98 -5.34
N ASN A 61 13.63 3.40 -4.55
CA ASN A 61 14.91 2.70 -4.42
C ASN A 61 14.75 1.31 -3.81
N ALA A 62 13.88 1.16 -2.80
CA ALA A 62 13.58 -0.13 -2.21
C ALA A 62 12.87 -1.07 -3.20
N LEU A 63 11.94 -0.54 -4.02
CA LEU A 63 11.27 -1.27 -5.09
C LEU A 63 12.27 -1.81 -6.12
N GLN A 64 13.21 -0.98 -6.57
CA GLN A 64 14.24 -1.37 -7.53
C GLN A 64 15.14 -2.48 -6.97
N ARG A 65 15.65 -2.33 -5.75
CA ARG A 65 16.45 -3.38 -5.07
C ARG A 65 15.71 -4.71 -4.94
N ASN A 66 14.39 -4.67 -4.71
CA ASN A 66 13.56 -5.87 -4.61
C ASN A 66 13.28 -6.53 -5.96
N LYS A 67 13.36 -5.80 -7.08
CA LYS A 67 13.27 -6.38 -8.44
C LYS A 67 14.55 -7.13 -8.79
N GLU A 68 15.71 -6.56 -8.47
CA GLU A 68 17.01 -7.17 -8.76
C GLU A 68 17.24 -8.47 -7.99
N LYS A 69 16.74 -8.58 -6.76
CA LYS A 69 16.85 -9.79 -5.94
C LYS A 69 15.99 -10.98 -6.42
N ASN A 70 14.99 -10.76 -7.27
CA ASN A 70 14.09 -11.82 -7.76
C ASN A 70 14.45 -12.29 -9.18
N SER A 71 15.65 -11.95 -9.67
CA SER A 71 16.10 -12.24 -11.03
C SER A 71 17.27 -13.23 -11.09
N PHE A 72 17.38 -14.13 -10.09
CA PHE A 72 18.33 -15.25 -10.07
C PHE A 72 17.58 -16.58 -10.11
#